data_AF-A0A068YM92-F1
#
_entry.id   AF-A0A068YM92-F1
#
_cell.length_a   1.000
_cell.length_b   1.000
_cell.length_c   1.000
_cell.angle_alpha   90.00
_cell.angle_beta   90.00
_cell.angle_gamma   90.00
#
_symmetry.space_group_name_H-M   'P 1'
#
loop_
_entity.id
_entity.type
_entity.pdbx_description
1 polymer ?
#
loop_
_entity_poly.entity_id
_entity_poly.type
_entity_poly.pdbx_seq_one_letter_code
_entity_poly.pdbx_strand_id
1 'polypeptide(L)' 'MDTAAAAYYLSRRPQTLRGWACLENGPLRPIRIMGRLAWNVAEIRRLLGVSA' A
#
# COMPACT_ATOMS: atom_id res chain seq x y z
N MET A 1 -4.82 -5.49 -2.97
CA MET A 1 -5.80 -4.40 -2.87
C MET A 1 -5.44 -3.25 -3.80
N ASP A 2 -6.40 -2.40 -4.21
CA ASP A 2 -6.11 -1.20 -5.00
C ASP A 2 -5.47 -0.08 -4.16
N THR A 3 -4.78 0.85 -4.82
CA THR A 3 -4.11 1.99 -4.18
C THR A 3 -5.06 2.90 -3.40
N ALA A 4 -6.29 3.15 -3.89
CA ALA A 4 -7.25 4.02 -3.19
C ALA A 4 -7.66 3.43 -1.84
N ALA A 5 -7.92 2.13 -1.81
CA ALA A 5 -8.35 1.45 -0.59
C ALA A 5 -7.19 1.28 0.41
N ALA A 6 -5.98 0.95 -0.07
CA ALA A 6 -4.78 0.95 0.79
C ALA A 6 -4.51 2.34 1.40
N ALA A 7 -4.69 3.41 0.61
CA ALA A 7 -4.53 4.78 1.09
C ALA A 7 -5.55 5.15 2.17
N TYR A 8 -6.81 4.71 2.02
CA TYR A 8 -7.85 4.90 3.02
C TYR A 8 -7.49 4.25 4.36
N TYR A 9 -7.08 2.97 4.36
CA TYR A 9 -6.72 2.28 5.60
C TYR A 9 -5.48 2.84 6.29
N LEU A 10 -4.52 3.36 5.52
CA LEU A 10 -3.30 3.94 6.07
C LEU A 10 -3.48 5.41 6.46
N SER A 11 -4.67 6.01 6.30
CA SER A 11 -4.90 7.44 6.48
C SER A 11 -3.88 8.30 5.71
N ARG A 12 -3.60 7.91 4.45
CA ARG A 12 -2.68 8.60 3.54
C ARG A 12 -3.39 8.98 2.25
N ARG A 13 -2.78 9.89 1.48
CA ARG A 13 -3.25 10.21 0.13
C ARG A 13 -2.79 9.13 -0.86
N PRO A 14 -3.58 8.77 -1.89
CA PRO A 14 -3.17 7.81 -2.93
C PRO A 14 -1.88 8.21 -3.65
N GLN A 15 -1.59 9.51 -3.78
CA GLN A 15 -0.34 10.01 -4.37
C GLN A 15 0.89 9.62 -3.55
N THR A 16 0.78 9.60 -2.22
CA THR A 16 1.87 9.13 -1.34
C THR A 16 2.21 7.67 -1.63
N LEU A 17 1.18 6.82 -1.78
CA LEU A 17 1.38 5.40 -2.11
C LEU A 17 1.99 5.21 -3.50
N ARG A 18 1.60 6.03 -4.50
CA ARG A 18 2.25 6.02 -5.82
C ARG A 18 3.71 6.47 -5.73
N GLY A 19 4.00 7.47 -4.88
CA GLY A 19 5.36 7.89 -4.57
C GLY A 19 6.20 6.75 -3.99
N TRP A 20 5.65 6.00 -3.02
CA TRP A 20 6.31 4.80 -2.47
C TRP A 20 6.55 3.72 -3.53
N ALA A 21 5.60 3.53 -4.44
CA ALA A 21 5.75 2.58 -5.55
C ALA A 21 6.85 2.97 -6.55
N CYS A 22 7.06 4.28 -6.74
CA CYS A 22 8.02 4.81 -7.72
C CYS A 22 9.42 5.00 -7.14
N LEU A 23 9.51 5.43 -5.87
CA LEU A 23 10.76 5.71 -5.16
C LEU A 23 11.28 4.51 -4.35
N GLU A 24 10.46 3.45 -4.24
CA GLU A 24 10.75 2.24 -3.47
C GLU A 24 11.14 2.50 -2.00
N ASN A 25 10.78 3.68 -1.46
CA ASN A 25 11.18 4.16 -0.12
C ASN A 25 10.08 4.02 0.95
N GLY A 26 8.95 3.40 0.61
CA GLY A 26 7.82 3.28 1.52
C GLY A 26 7.93 2.10 2.49
N PRO A 27 7.15 2.13 3.59
CA PRO A 27 7.03 1.00 4.52
C PRO A 27 6.32 -0.21 3.89
N LEU A 28 5.67 -0.02 2.74
CA LEU A 28 5.02 -1.07 1.95
C LEU A 28 5.52 -1.02 0.53
N ARG A 29 5.71 -2.21 -0.06
CA ARG A 29 6.01 -2.38 -1.47
C ARG A 29 4.80 -2.94 -2.21
N PRO A 30 4.35 -2.30 -3.32
CA PRO A 30 3.28 -2.85 -4.12
C PRO A 30 3.78 -4.00 -4.99
N ILE A 31 2.92 -4.97 -5.21
CA ILE A 31 3.11 -6.07 -6.16
C ILE A 31 2.55 -5.61 -7.50
N ARG A 32 3.36 -5.72 -8.57
CA ARG A 32 2.92 -5.36 -9.92
C ARG A 32 2.20 -6.55 -10.53
N ILE A 33 0.87 -6.44 -10.68
CA ILE A 33 0.04 -7.48 -11.29
C ILE A 33 -0.57 -6.89 -12.56
N MET A 34 -0.12 -7.35 -13.73
CA MET A 34 -0.65 -6.91 -15.03
C MET A 34 -0.68 -5.38 -15.19
N GLY A 35 0.39 -4.70 -14.77
CA GLY A 35 0.50 -3.23 -14.83
C GLY A 35 -0.27 -2.47 -13.75
N ARG A 36 -0.96 -3.15 -12.83
CA ARG A 36 -1.63 -2.54 -11.67
C ARG A 36 -0.79 -2.69 -10.41
N LEU A 37 -0.85 -1.67 -9.55
CA LEU A 37 -0.23 -1.69 -8.23
C LEU A 37 -1.16 -2.38 -7.24
N ALA A 38 -0.80 -3.60 -6.85
CA ALA A 38 -1.51 -4.36 -5.83
C ALA A 38 -0.81 -4.25 -4.47
N TRP A 39 -1.52 -3.72 -3.47
CA TRP A 39 -1.01 -3.61 -2.10
C TRP A 39 -1.38 -4.85 -1.29
N ASN A 40 -0.41 -5.41 -0.54
CA ASN A 40 -0.63 -6.57 0.31
C ASN A 40 -1.40 -6.18 1.58
N VAL A 41 -2.57 -6.80 1.77
CA VAL A 41 -3.46 -6.51 2.91
C VAL A 41 -2.87 -7.01 4.22
N ALA A 42 -2.14 -8.13 4.21
CA ALA A 42 -1.51 -8.68 5.41
C ALA A 42 -0.45 -7.71 5.98
N GLU A 43 0.37 -7.14 5.09
CA GLU A 43 1.39 -6.15 5.49
C GLU A 43 0.76 -4.84 5.97
N ILE A 44 -0.33 -4.39 5.33
CA ILE A 44 -1.09 -3.21 5.81
C ILE A 44 -1.63 -3.47 7.22
N ARG A 45 -2.24 -4.64 7.46
CA ARG A 45 -2.75 -5.02 8.79
C ARG A 45 -1.64 -5.07 9.84
N ARG A 46 -0.48 -5.62 9.47
CA ARG A 46 0.72 -5.65 10.31
C ARG A 46 1.20 -4.24 10.69
N LEU A 47 1.23 -3.31 9.73
CA LEU A 47 1.63 -1.92 9.99
C LEU A 47 0.61 -1.15 10.84
N LEU A 48 -0.67 -1.46 10.70
CA LEU A 48 -1.72 -0.86 11.51
C LEU A 48 -1.77 -1.44 12.94
N GLY A 49 -0.92 -2.43 13.26
CA GLY A 49 -0.95 -3.11 14.56
C GLY A 49 -2.23 -3.93 14.78
N VAL A 50 -3.04 -4.13 13.75
CA VAL A 50 -4.24 -4.97 13.79
C VAL A 50 -3.77 -6.40 13.53
N SER A 51 -3.18 -7.03 14.56
CA SER A 51 -2.97 -8.47 14.55
C SER A 51 -4.33 -9.15 14.65
N ALA A 52 -4.60 -10.09 13.75
CA ALA A 52 -5.59 -11.13 14.01
C ALA A 52 -5.08 -12.06 15.12
#